data_AF-A0A520JCX3-F1
#
_entry.id   AF-A0A520JCX3-F1
#
_cell.length_a   1.000
_cell.length_b   1.000
_cell.length_c   1.000
_cell.angle_alpha   90.00
_cell.angle_beta   90.00
_cell.angle_gamma   90.00
#
_symmetry.space_group_name_H-M   'P 1'
#
loop_
_entity.id
_entity.type
_entity.pdbx_description
1 polymer ?
#
loop_
_entity_poly.entity_id
_entity_poly.type
_entity_poly.pdbx_seq_one_letter_code
_entity_poly.pdbx_strand_id
1 'polypeptide(L)' 'FDAMVTGFDRSKKPTFSIKAMQISEEKQAVAQYGSSDSGATLGNILGEALKARTEAEKK' A
#
# COMPACT_ATOMS: atom_id res chain seq x y z
N PHE A 1 4.90 -19.08 2.56
CA PHE A 1 5.10 -19.81 1.30
C PHE A 1 6.30 -19.18 0.61
N ASP A 2 7.08 -19.94 -0.16
CA ASP A 2 8.34 -19.42 -0.70
C ASP A 2 8.24 -18.93 -2.14
N ALA A 3 7.13 -19.22 -2.84
CA ALA A 3 6.85 -18.75 -4.19
C ALA A 3 5.34 -18.83 -4.52
N MET A 4 4.90 -18.04 -5.50
CA MET A 4 3.52 -18.08 -6.03
C MET A 4 3.44 -18.94 -7.29
N VAL A 5 2.39 -19.76 -7.40
CA VAL A 5 2.08 -20.49 -8.64
C VAL A 5 1.51 -19.50 -9.66
N THR A 6 2.20 -19.32 -10.78
CA THR A 6 1.78 -18.39 -11.85
C THR A 6 1.14 -19.11 -13.03
N GLY A 7 1.30 -20.43 -13.13
CA GLY A 7 0.73 -21.23 -14.20
C GLY A 7 0.63 -22.70 -13.81
N PHE A 8 -0.49 -23.32 -14.18
CA PHE A 8 -0.74 -24.74 -13.95
C PHE A 8 -1.25 -25.38 -15.25
N ASP A 9 -0.45 -26.27 -15.83
CA ASP A 9 -0.82 -27.10 -16.97
C ASP A 9 -0.86 -28.55 -16.51
N ARG A 10 -1.94 -29.28 -16.82
CA ARG A 10 -2.14 -30.67 -16.39
C ARG A 10 -1.10 -31.63 -16.94
N SER A 11 -0.50 -31.29 -18.08
CA SER A 11 0.50 -32.13 -18.76
C SER A 11 1.94 -31.75 -18.41
N LYS A 12 2.16 -30.67 -17.64
CA LYS A 12 3.50 -30.14 -17.34
C LYS A 12 3.65 -29.78 -15.87
N LYS A 13 4.89 -29.48 -15.47
CA LYS A 13 5.18 -29.01 -14.12
C LYS A 13 4.61 -27.59 -13.91
N PRO A 14 4.02 -27.29 -12.74
CA PRO A 14 3.57 -25.94 -12.42
C PRO A 14 4.71 -24.93 -12.45
N THR A 15 4.38 -23.70 -12.83
CA THR A 15 5.34 -22.60 -12.89
C THR A 15 5.28 -21.79 -11.60
N PHE A 16 6.43 -21.53 -10.99
CA PHE A 16 6.55 -20.78 -9.73
C PHE A 16 7.32 -19.48 -9.92
N SER A 17 6.93 -18.43 -9.19
CA SER A 17 7.61 -17.14 -9.18
C SER A 17 7.60 -16.51 -7.79
N ILE A 18 8.79 -16.19 -7.29
CA ILE A 18 8.98 -15.43 -6.04
C ILE A 18 8.60 -13.96 -6.28
N LYS A 19 8.96 -13.41 -7.44
CA LYS A 19 8.64 -12.03 -7.80
C LYS A 19 7.12 -11.78 -7.84
N ALA A 20 6.36 -12.72 -8.39
CA ALA A 20 4.90 -12.62 -8.40
C ALA A 20 4.32 -12.62 -6.98
N MET A 21 4.92 -13.38 -6.06
CA MET A 21 4.55 -13.38 -4.65
C MET A 21 4.80 -12.03 -4.00
N GLN A 22 6.00 -11.46 -4.16
CA GLN A 22 6.35 -10.15 -3.62
C GLN A 22 5.39 -9.05 -4.09
N ILE A 23 5.07 -9.02 -5.39
CA ILE A 23 4.10 -8.05 -5.95
C ILE A 23 2.70 -8.26 -5.37
N SER A 24 2.28 -9.52 -5.17
CA SER A 24 0.99 -9.81 -4.55
C SER A 24 0.93 -9.34 -3.08
N GLU A 25 2.00 -9.55 -2.33
CA GLU A 25 2.12 -9.10 -0.94
C GLU A 25 2.15 -7.58 -0.85
N GLU A 26 2.94 -6.91 -1.69
CA GLU A 26 2.96 -5.45 -1.79
C GLU A 26 1.57 -4.89 -2.13
N LYS A 27 0.89 -5.50 -3.09
CA LYS A 27 -0.47 -5.08 -3.46
C LYS A 27 -1.47 -5.29 -2.34
N GLN A 28 -1.37 -6.37 -1.58
CA GLN A 28 -2.20 -6.59 -0.39
C GLN A 28 -1.89 -5.57 0.71
N ALA A 29 -0.60 -5.29 0.95
CA ALA A 29 -0.19 -4.27 1.90
C ALA A 29 -0.68 -2.87 1.48
N VAL A 30 -0.63 -2.54 0.19
CA VAL A 30 -1.20 -1.29 -0.33
C VAL A 30 -2.73 -1.28 -0.20
N ALA A 31 -3.43 -2.39 -0.40
CA ALA A 31 -4.87 -2.44 -0.18
C ALA A 31 -5.25 -2.29 1.31
N GLN A 32 -4.44 -2.84 2.20
CA GLN A 32 -4.71 -2.87 3.64
C GLN A 32 -4.21 -1.61 4.39
N TYR A 33 -3.12 -1.01 3.92
CA TYR A 33 -2.48 0.15 4.54
C TYR A 33 -2.50 1.40 3.64
N GLY A 34 -2.57 1.23 2.32
CA GLY A 34 -2.67 2.30 1.33
C GLY A 34 -4.12 2.68 1.03
N SER A 35 -4.91 2.93 2.07
CA SER A 35 -6.24 3.50 1.88
C SER A 35 -6.14 5.01 1.60
N SER A 36 -7.00 5.52 0.72
CA SER A 36 -7.20 6.97 0.55
C SER A 36 -7.59 7.67 1.86
N ASP A 37 -8.17 6.93 2.81
CA ASP A 37 -8.51 7.40 4.16
C ASP A 37 -7.25 7.72 4.98
N SER A 38 -6.18 6.94 4.84
CA SER A 38 -4.88 7.24 5.44
C SER A 38 -4.29 8.54 4.85
N GLY A 39 -4.55 8.83 3.57
CA GLY A 39 -4.12 10.07 2.91
C GLY A 39 -4.96 11.29 3.30
N ALA A 40 -6.28 11.15 3.40
CA ALA A 40 -7.20 12.20 3.83
C ALA A 40 -6.99 12.58 5.31
N THR A 41 -6.77 11.60 6.18
CA THR A 41 -6.50 11.84 7.61
C THR A 41 -5.15 12.53 7.84
N LEU A 42 -4.08 12.11 7.15
CA LEU A 42 -2.79 12.79 7.22
C LEU A 42 -2.86 14.20 6.64
N GLY A 43 -3.62 14.39 5.56
CA GLY A 43 -3.89 15.70 4.96
C GLY A 43 -4.67 16.64 5.91
N ASN A 44 -5.67 16.11 6.61
CA ASN A 44 -6.42 16.88 7.61
C ASN A 44 -5.54 17.26 8.81
N ILE A 45 -4.79 16.32 9.39
CA ILE A 45 -3.88 16.58 10.52
C ILE A 45 -2.82 17.62 10.14
N LEU A 46 -2.20 17.49 8.97
CA LEU A 46 -1.16 18.41 8.51
C LEU A 46 -1.75 19.78 8.13
N GLY A 47 -2.91 19.79 7.48
CA GLY A 47 -3.62 21.01 7.10
C GLY A 47 -4.08 21.83 8.31
N GLU A 48 -4.57 21.17 9.36
CA GLU A 48 -4.93 21.80 10.63
C GLU A 48 -3.70 22.36 11.35
N ALA A 49 -2.59 21.59 11.41
CA ALA A 49 -1.35 22.04 12.02
C ALA A 49 -0.74 23.27 11.31
N LEU A 50 -0.81 23.32 9.98
CA LEU A 50 -0.34 24.47 9.19
C LEU A 50 -1.20 25.71 9.42
N LYS A 51 -2.54 25.56 9.43
CA LYS A 51 -3.47 26.65 9.74
C LYS A 51 -3.22 27.22 11.13
N ALA A 52 -3.09 26.35 12.14
CA ALA A 52 -2.79 26.74 13.51
C ALA A 52 -1.46 27.52 13.62
N ARG A 53 -0.42 27.11 12.88
CA ARG A 53 0.85 27.86 12.80
C ARG A 53 0.67 29.25 12.22
N THR A 54 -0.04 29.38 11.10
CA THR A 54 -0.28 30.68 10.46
C THR A 54 -1.15 31.62 11.29
N GLU A 55 -2.09 31.09 12.08
CA GLU A 55 -2.89 31.90 13.01
C GLU A 55 -2.09 32.35 14.23
N ALA A 56 -1.17 31.50 14.72
CA ALA A 56 -0.25 31.86 15.80
C ALA A 56 0.78 32.93 15.39
N GLU A 57 1.20 32.97 14.12
CA GLU A 57 2.11 34.01 13.59
C GLU A 57 1.43 35.37 13.35
N LYS A 58 0.10 35.41 13.20
CA LYS A 58 -0.66 36.66 12.97
C LYS A 58 -1.13 37.36 14.25
N LYS A 59 -0.89 36.74 15.41
CA LYS A 59 -1.32 37.25 16.72
C LYS A 59 -0.15 37.82 17.50
#